data_AF-A0A7F8PY95-F1
#
_entry.id   AF-A0A7F8PY95-F1
#
_cell.length_a   1.000
_cell.length_b   1.000
_cell.length_c   1.000
_cell.angle_alpha   90.00
_cell.angle_beta   90.00
_cell.angle_gamma   90.00
#
_symmetry.space_group_name_H-M   'P 1'
#
loop_
_entity.id
_entity.type
_entity.pdbx_description
1 polymer ?
#
loop_
_entity_poly.entity_id
_entity_poly.type
_entity_poly.pdbx_seq_one_letter_code
_entity_poly.pdbx_strand_id
1 'polypeptide(L)'
;MENEFLRKRLQQFEERLDSELTSRKELEQKLGELQSAYEGAKKMAHQLKRKCHHLTCDLEDTRLQLENQQSRNHELEKKQKKFDTQLAQALGESVFEKGLREKVTQENTSVRWELGQLQQQLKQKEQETSQLKQEVETLQAHKRELLGLSSLGENCVAGLKERLWKLESSALEQQKIQNQQENTIKQLQQLRQRFELEIERMKQMHQKDREDQEEELEDVRQSCQKRLRQLEMQLEQEYEEKQMVLHEKQDLEGLIGTLCDQLEQSEAKCEDALKTQKALTADLENMHSELENMTRSKSLVDEQLYRLQFERADLLKRIDEDQDDLNDLMQKHKDLIAQSATDIGQIQELQLQLEEAKKEKHKLQEQLQVAQMRIEYLEQSTVDRAIVSRQEAVICDLENKTEFQKVQIKRFEVLVIRLRDSLIKMGEELTQAAKSESQQRESSEYYQRRLQELKADMEELVQREAEASRRCMELEKYVEELAAVRQTLQTDLETSIRRIADLQAALEEVASSDSDTESVQTAVDCSSGRKETDNISLLSSQPEGSLQSWLSCTLSLATDTMRTPSRQSASSSHILSS
;
A
#
# COMPACT_ATOMS: atom_id res chain seq x y z
N MET A 1 74.27 66.52 -34.22
CA MET A 1 73.68 66.37 -32.82
C MET A 1 72.14 66.27 -32.90
N GLU A 2 71.51 66.63 -33.98
CA GLU A 2 70.06 66.53 -34.25
C GLU A 2 69.71 65.18 -34.90
N ASN A 3 70.57 64.61 -35.61
CA ASN A 3 70.36 63.28 -36.22
C ASN A 3 70.56 62.16 -35.20
N GLU A 4 71.41 62.33 -34.28
CA GLU A 4 71.61 61.32 -33.21
C GLU A 4 70.46 61.37 -32.20
N PHE A 5 69.89 62.48 -31.90
CA PHE A 5 68.70 62.62 -31.03
C PHE A 5 67.47 61.99 -31.69
N LEU A 6 67.26 62.20 -32.97
CA LEU A 6 66.12 61.58 -33.69
C LEU A 6 66.31 60.07 -33.80
N ARG A 7 67.48 59.58 -33.90
CA ARG A 7 67.72 58.11 -33.95
C ARG A 7 67.44 57.50 -32.57
N LYS A 8 67.78 58.16 -31.49
CA LYS A 8 67.48 57.64 -30.14
C LYS A 8 65.96 57.68 -29.87
N ARG A 9 65.32 58.71 -30.32
CA ARG A 9 63.84 58.76 -30.17
C ARG A 9 63.16 57.68 -31.02
N LEU A 10 63.64 57.51 -32.21
CA LEU A 10 63.09 56.43 -33.04
C LEU A 10 63.37 55.06 -32.42
N GLN A 11 64.51 54.87 -31.84
CA GLN A 11 64.82 53.59 -31.15
C GLN A 11 63.90 53.40 -29.93
N GLN A 12 63.63 54.42 -29.21
CA GLN A 12 62.70 54.33 -28.06
C GLN A 12 61.28 53.99 -28.53
N PHE A 13 60.86 54.58 -29.62
CA PHE A 13 59.53 54.24 -30.14
C PHE A 13 59.48 52.79 -30.66
N GLU A 14 60.59 52.31 -31.24
CA GLU A 14 60.63 50.92 -31.72
C GLU A 14 60.60 49.94 -30.54
N GLU A 15 61.27 50.30 -29.48
CA GLU A 15 61.24 49.41 -28.30
C GLU A 15 59.85 49.42 -27.64
N ARG A 16 59.26 50.59 -27.60
CA ARG A 16 57.89 50.67 -27.07
C ARG A 16 56.90 49.88 -27.96
N LEU A 17 57.05 50.06 -29.23
CA LEU A 17 56.16 49.29 -30.14
C LEU A 17 56.39 47.79 -29.97
N ASP A 18 57.65 47.37 -29.79
CA ASP A 18 57.93 45.92 -29.62
C ASP A 18 57.34 45.43 -28.29
N SER A 19 57.42 46.22 -27.17
CA SER A 19 56.81 45.82 -25.89
C SER A 19 55.28 45.73 -26.00
N GLU A 20 54.74 46.66 -26.78
CA GLU A 20 53.26 46.61 -26.96
C GLU A 20 52.86 45.40 -27.81
N LEU A 21 53.65 45.08 -28.80
CA LEU A 21 53.31 43.90 -29.62
C LEU A 21 53.43 42.61 -28.80
N THR A 22 54.42 42.57 -27.92
CA THR A 22 54.56 41.38 -27.05
C THR A 22 53.39 41.31 -26.06
N SER A 23 53.02 42.43 -25.46
CA SER A 23 51.85 42.43 -24.56
C SER A 23 50.57 42.05 -25.30
N ARG A 24 50.43 42.53 -26.55
CA ARG A 24 49.24 42.15 -27.35
C ARG A 24 49.22 40.63 -27.61
N LYS A 25 50.39 40.09 -27.93
CA LYS A 25 50.42 38.64 -28.19
C LYS A 25 50.09 37.86 -26.90
N GLU A 26 50.58 38.34 -25.79
CA GLU A 26 50.27 37.64 -24.53
C GLU A 26 48.77 37.74 -24.21
N LEU A 27 48.19 38.88 -24.46
CA LEU A 27 46.75 39.01 -24.21
C LEU A 27 45.93 38.13 -25.16
N GLU A 28 46.38 38.07 -26.38
CA GLU A 28 45.65 37.20 -27.35
C GLU A 28 45.76 35.73 -26.94
N GLN A 29 46.93 35.39 -26.42
CA GLN A 29 47.07 33.99 -25.94
C GLN A 29 46.15 33.75 -24.73
N LYS A 30 46.10 34.72 -23.83
CA LYS A 30 45.22 34.55 -22.66
C LYS A 30 43.75 34.50 -23.08
N LEU A 31 43.45 35.34 -24.03
CA LEU A 31 42.07 35.28 -24.52
C LEU A 31 41.75 33.91 -25.14
N GLY A 32 42.68 33.35 -25.87
CA GLY A 32 42.47 32.00 -26.43
C GLY A 32 42.28 30.96 -25.32
N GLU A 33 43.08 31.08 -24.30
CA GLU A 33 42.95 30.10 -23.20
C GLU A 33 41.60 30.26 -22.49
N LEU A 34 41.23 31.49 -22.27
CA LEU A 34 39.93 31.70 -21.62
C LEU A 34 38.78 31.20 -22.51
N GLN A 35 38.85 31.41 -23.77
CA GLN A 35 37.79 30.91 -24.67
C GLN A 35 37.73 29.37 -24.64
N SER A 36 38.89 28.73 -24.66
CA SER A 36 38.87 27.24 -24.59
C SER A 36 38.31 26.78 -23.25
N ALA A 37 38.72 27.46 -22.21
CA ALA A 37 38.16 27.09 -20.88
C ALA A 37 36.65 27.30 -20.82
N TYR A 38 36.22 28.41 -21.42
CA TYR A 38 34.78 28.67 -21.46
C TYR A 38 34.04 27.58 -22.27
N GLU A 39 34.56 27.21 -23.39
CA GLU A 39 33.89 26.14 -24.19
C GLU A 39 33.89 24.82 -23.42
N GLY A 40 35.02 24.55 -22.66
CA GLY A 40 35.06 23.32 -21.84
C GLY A 40 33.98 23.36 -20.73
N ALA A 41 33.88 24.48 -20.09
CA ALA A 41 32.85 24.61 -19.04
C ALA A 41 31.43 24.49 -19.62
N LYS A 42 31.21 25.04 -20.77
CA LYS A 42 29.90 24.91 -21.42
C LYS A 42 29.55 23.45 -21.72
N LYS A 43 30.47 22.70 -22.25
CA LYS A 43 30.19 21.28 -22.53
C LYS A 43 29.92 20.51 -21.22
N MET A 44 30.68 20.83 -20.22
CA MET A 44 30.45 20.14 -18.93
C MET A 44 29.07 20.51 -18.36
N ALA A 45 28.73 21.71 -18.46
CA ALA A 45 27.39 22.11 -18.00
C ALA A 45 26.28 21.35 -18.74
N HIS A 46 26.46 21.22 -20.02
CA HIS A 46 25.42 20.48 -20.77
C HIS A 46 25.38 19.00 -20.33
N GLN A 47 26.53 18.46 -20.12
CA GLN A 47 26.55 17.06 -19.66
C GLN A 47 25.88 16.93 -18.28
N LEU A 48 26.17 17.85 -17.44
CA LEU A 48 25.53 17.77 -16.11
C LEU A 48 24.02 17.99 -16.21
N LYS A 49 23.62 18.77 -17.10
CA LYS A 49 22.17 18.95 -17.30
C LYS A 49 21.50 17.64 -17.76
N ARG A 50 22.15 16.94 -18.59
CA ARG A 50 21.57 15.65 -19.04
C ARG A 50 21.53 14.64 -17.89
N LYS A 51 22.56 14.72 -17.17
CA LYS A 51 22.57 13.77 -16.02
C LYS A 51 21.48 14.14 -15.01
N CYS A 52 21.33 15.35 -14.80
CA CYS A 52 20.26 15.78 -13.89
C CYS A 52 18.89 15.36 -14.42
N HIS A 53 18.74 15.54 -15.67
CA HIS A 53 17.46 15.09 -16.23
C HIS A 53 17.26 13.58 -16.07
N HIS A 54 18.31 12.87 -16.33
CA HIS A 54 18.19 11.41 -16.17
C HIS A 54 17.89 11.06 -14.70
N LEU A 55 18.58 11.72 -13.85
CA LEU A 55 18.34 11.40 -12.42
C LEU A 55 16.90 11.79 -12.03
N THR A 56 16.43 12.83 -12.54
CA THR A 56 15.03 13.20 -12.26
C THR A 56 14.05 12.15 -12.79
N CYS A 57 14.30 11.66 -13.97
CA CYS A 57 13.42 10.59 -14.50
C CYS A 57 13.50 9.34 -13.62
N ASP A 58 14.71 9.01 -13.20
CA ASP A 58 14.85 7.81 -12.34
C ASP A 58 14.15 8.03 -10.99
N LEU A 59 14.24 9.19 -10.49
CA LEU A 59 13.55 9.46 -9.21
C LEU A 59 12.03 9.35 -9.38
N GLU A 60 11.54 9.89 -10.47
CA GLU A 60 10.09 9.77 -10.71
C GLU A 60 9.66 8.30 -10.88
N ASP A 61 10.50 7.51 -11.52
CA ASP A 61 10.18 6.08 -11.67
C ASP A 61 10.16 5.37 -10.30
N THR A 62 11.13 5.72 -9.50
CA THR A 62 11.14 5.07 -8.18
C THR A 62 9.96 5.56 -7.34
N ARG A 63 9.63 6.80 -7.44
CA ARG A 63 8.44 7.29 -6.74
C ARG A 63 7.18 6.52 -7.15
N LEU A 64 7.02 6.32 -8.43
CA LEU A 64 5.84 5.56 -8.87
C LEU A 64 5.89 4.11 -8.35
N GLN A 65 7.03 3.50 -8.37
CA GLN A 65 7.14 2.12 -7.83
C GLN A 65 6.79 2.09 -6.34
N LEU A 66 7.21 3.08 -5.66
CA LEU A 66 6.87 3.12 -4.23
C LEU A 66 5.35 3.26 -4.02
N GLU A 67 4.75 4.10 -4.78
CA GLU A 67 3.27 4.22 -4.67
C GLU A 67 2.58 2.90 -5.01
N ASN A 68 3.06 2.24 -6.00
CA ASN A 68 2.45 0.94 -6.33
C ASN A 68 2.64 -0.07 -5.18
N GLN A 69 3.83 -0.02 -4.63
CA GLN A 69 4.06 -0.95 -3.51
C GLN A 69 3.17 -0.58 -2.31
N GLN A 70 2.99 0.65 -2.08
CA GLN A 70 2.10 1.06 -0.97
C GLN A 70 0.66 0.62 -1.22
N SER A 71 0.20 0.76 -2.41
CA SER A 71 -1.16 0.28 -2.72
C SER A 71 -1.27 -1.24 -2.57
N ARG A 72 -0.24 -1.92 -3.01
CA ARG A 72 -0.26 -3.38 -2.85
C ARG A 72 -0.24 -3.76 -1.36
N ASN A 73 0.52 -3.04 -0.65
CA ASN A 73 0.55 -3.32 0.79
C ASN A 73 -0.82 -3.05 1.44
N HIS A 74 -1.36 -1.96 1.09
CA HIS A 74 -2.71 -1.67 1.63
C HIS A 74 -3.71 -2.76 1.25
N GLU A 75 -3.68 -3.30 0.02
CA GLU A 75 -4.60 -4.38 -0.39
C GLU A 75 -4.33 -5.66 0.42
N LEU A 76 -3.06 -5.88 0.63
CA LEU A 76 -2.74 -7.11 1.40
C LEU A 76 -3.20 -6.96 2.86
N GLU A 77 -3.09 -5.80 3.38
CA GLU A 77 -3.60 -5.60 4.76
C GLU A 77 -5.12 -5.77 4.83
N LYS A 78 -5.74 -5.22 3.81
CA LYS A 78 -7.21 -5.43 3.76
C LYS A 78 -7.58 -6.91 3.66
N LYS A 79 -6.78 -7.60 2.83
CA LYS A 79 -7.07 -9.04 2.71
C LYS A 79 -6.77 -9.77 4.02
N GLN A 80 -5.73 -9.33 4.66
CA GLN A 80 -5.41 -9.96 5.94
C GLN A 80 -6.52 -9.71 6.97
N LYS A 81 -6.98 -8.55 7.02
CA LYS A 81 -8.09 -8.26 7.96
C LYS A 81 -9.34 -9.07 7.63
N LYS A 82 -9.60 -9.24 6.34
CA LYS A 82 -10.78 -10.06 5.97
C LYS A 82 -10.58 -11.53 6.36
N PHE A 83 -9.35 -11.98 6.10
CA PHE A 83 -9.11 -13.39 6.47
C PHE A 83 -9.21 -13.55 7.99
N ASP A 84 -8.72 -12.66 8.70
CA ASP A 84 -8.80 -12.78 10.17
C ASP A 84 -10.26 -12.75 10.65
N THR A 85 -11.00 -11.90 10.04
CA THR A 85 -12.42 -11.87 10.43
C THR A 85 -13.12 -13.18 10.07
N GLN A 86 -12.76 -13.67 8.90
CA GLN A 86 -13.40 -14.95 8.51
C GLN A 86 -12.94 -16.09 9.44
N LEU A 87 -11.70 -16.04 9.80
CA LEU A 87 -11.19 -17.08 10.70
C LEU A 87 -11.87 -16.96 12.07
N ALA A 88 -12.02 -15.78 12.58
CA ALA A 88 -12.72 -15.60 13.87
C ALA A 88 -14.17 -16.09 13.80
N GLN A 89 -14.80 -15.76 12.70
CA GLN A 89 -16.18 -16.25 12.53
C GLN A 89 -16.23 -17.78 12.49
N ALA A 90 -15.35 -18.42 11.76
CA ALA A 90 -15.37 -19.89 11.66
C ALA A 90 -15.06 -20.53 13.04
N LEU A 91 -14.09 -19.88 13.72
CA LEU A 91 -13.78 -20.43 15.05
C LEU A 91 -14.97 -20.24 16.00
N GLY A 92 -15.64 -18.99 15.89
CA GLY A 92 -16.86 -18.79 16.69
C GLY A 92 -17.94 -19.83 16.37
N GLU A 93 -18.15 -20.18 15.09
CA GLU A 93 -19.18 -21.19 14.74
C GLU A 93 -18.77 -22.58 15.23
N SER A 94 -17.50 -22.92 15.17
CA SER A 94 -17.06 -24.26 15.63
C SER A 94 -17.28 -24.40 17.14
N VAL A 95 -16.94 -23.33 17.83
CA VAL A 95 -17.14 -23.40 19.30
C VAL A 95 -18.64 -23.51 19.61
N PHE A 96 -19.43 -22.70 18.92
CA PHE A 96 -20.89 -22.80 19.12
C PHE A 96 -21.39 -24.21 18.83
N GLU A 97 -20.99 -24.81 17.76
CA GLU A 97 -21.42 -26.18 17.41
C GLU A 97 -20.95 -27.18 18.47
N LYS A 98 -19.67 -27.03 18.89
CA LYS A 98 -19.19 -27.93 19.97
C LYS A 98 -20.06 -27.79 21.21
N GLY A 99 -20.43 -26.52 21.50
CA GLY A 99 -21.35 -26.32 22.64
C GLY A 99 -22.68 -27.06 22.45
N LEU A 100 -23.21 -26.97 21.27
CA LEU A 100 -24.48 -27.68 21.02
C LEU A 100 -24.29 -29.20 21.12
N ARG A 101 -23.18 -29.72 20.58
CA ARG A 101 -22.93 -31.17 20.64
C ARG A 101 -22.81 -31.62 22.10
N GLU A 102 -22.15 -30.81 22.91
CA GLU A 102 -22.01 -31.19 24.32
C GLU A 102 -23.37 -31.19 25.03
N LYS A 103 -24.16 -30.21 24.69
CA LYS A 103 -25.52 -30.21 25.29
C LYS A 103 -26.31 -31.45 24.87
N VAL A 104 -26.22 -31.79 23.65
CA VAL A 104 -26.95 -32.99 23.18
C VAL A 104 -26.39 -34.24 23.88
N THR A 105 -25.11 -34.30 23.98
CA THR A 105 -24.52 -35.49 24.64
C THR A 105 -24.96 -35.55 26.11
N GLN A 106 -24.98 -34.38 26.73
CA GLN A 106 -25.44 -34.41 28.13
C GLN A 106 -26.90 -34.88 28.22
N GLU A 107 -27.77 -34.33 27.37
CA GLU A 107 -29.18 -34.80 27.38
C GLU A 107 -29.27 -36.29 27.05
N ASN A 108 -28.45 -36.79 26.12
CA ASN A 108 -28.48 -38.23 25.79
C ASN A 108 -28.07 -39.08 27.00
N THR A 109 -27.02 -38.61 27.67
CA THR A 109 -26.60 -39.38 28.86
C THR A 109 -27.72 -39.38 29.90
N SER A 110 -28.37 -38.25 30.09
CA SER A 110 -29.50 -38.18 31.04
C SER A 110 -30.62 -39.15 30.65
N VAL A 111 -30.95 -39.13 29.35
CA VAL A 111 -32.03 -40.03 28.90
C VAL A 111 -31.60 -41.49 29.10
N ARG A 112 -30.35 -41.78 28.80
CA ARG A 112 -29.86 -43.17 28.97
C ARG A 112 -29.96 -43.59 30.44
N TRP A 113 -29.54 -42.64 31.28
CA TRP A 113 -29.67 -42.97 32.71
C TRP A 113 -31.13 -43.25 33.08
N GLU A 114 -32.10 -42.41 32.66
CA GLU A 114 -33.53 -42.64 32.95
C GLU A 114 -34.02 -43.97 32.36
N LEU A 115 -33.59 -44.28 31.18
CA LEU A 115 -33.99 -45.56 30.58
C LEU A 115 -33.49 -46.74 31.41
N GLY A 116 -32.17 -46.61 31.80
CA GLY A 116 -31.64 -47.68 32.67
C GLY A 116 -32.47 -47.82 33.95
N GLN A 117 -32.85 -46.80 34.50
CA GLN A 117 -33.67 -46.86 35.73
C GLN A 117 -35.03 -47.53 35.46
N LEU A 118 -35.70 -47.11 34.44
CA LEU A 118 -37.01 -47.74 34.12
C LEU A 118 -36.85 -49.23 33.81
N GLN A 119 -35.77 -49.61 33.11
CA GLN A 119 -35.55 -51.04 32.80
C GLN A 119 -35.37 -51.85 34.08
N GLN A 120 -34.61 -51.26 34.98
CA GLN A 120 -34.44 -51.98 36.27
C GLN A 120 -35.78 -52.13 36.99
N GLN A 121 -36.58 -51.08 36.98
CA GLN A 121 -37.91 -51.18 37.61
C GLN A 121 -38.79 -52.23 36.93
N LEU A 122 -38.70 -52.34 35.67
CA LEU A 122 -39.47 -53.37 34.94
C LEU A 122 -38.99 -54.77 35.31
N LYS A 123 -37.63 -54.94 35.35
CA LYS A 123 -37.12 -56.28 35.72
C LYS A 123 -37.59 -56.67 37.13
N GLN A 124 -37.58 -55.77 38.02
CA GLN A 124 -38.06 -56.05 39.39
C GLN A 124 -39.55 -56.46 39.37
N LYS A 125 -40.38 -55.72 38.67
CA LYS A 125 -41.81 -56.08 38.61
C LYS A 125 -42.03 -57.45 37.96
N GLU A 126 -41.20 -57.79 36.90
CA GLU A 126 -41.33 -59.11 36.24
C GLU A 126 -40.99 -60.24 37.23
N GLN A 127 -39.97 -60.00 38.00
CA GLN A 127 -39.61 -61.05 39.00
C GLN A 127 -40.75 -61.22 40.02
N GLU A 128 -41.30 -60.13 40.45
CA GLU A 128 -42.43 -60.23 41.39
C GLU A 128 -43.60 -61.01 40.76
N THR A 129 -43.89 -60.83 39.51
CA THR A 129 -44.99 -61.56 38.84
C THR A 129 -44.68 -63.06 38.75
N SER A 130 -43.38 -63.36 38.39
CA SER A 130 -43.00 -64.78 38.30
C SER A 130 -43.13 -65.46 39.68
N GLN A 131 -42.77 -64.75 40.71
CA GLN A 131 -42.91 -65.32 42.06
C GLN A 131 -44.38 -65.59 42.40
N LEU A 132 -45.22 -64.75 42.09
CA LEU A 132 -46.66 -64.96 42.35
C LEU A 132 -47.20 -66.14 41.55
N LYS A 133 -46.72 -66.37 40.33
CA LYS A 133 -47.18 -67.51 39.49
C LYS A 133 -46.76 -68.85 40.11
N GLN A 134 -45.55 -68.98 40.59
CA GLN A 134 -45.05 -70.23 41.21
C GLN A 134 -45.86 -70.56 42.47
N GLU A 135 -46.23 -69.64 43.21
CA GLU A 135 -47.05 -69.90 44.40
C GLU A 135 -48.43 -70.47 44.03
N VAL A 136 -48.95 -70.14 43.02
CA VAL A 136 -50.26 -70.64 42.58
C VAL A 136 -50.16 -72.12 42.17
N GLU A 137 -49.14 -72.56 41.57
CA GLU A 137 -48.94 -73.96 41.10
C GLU A 137 -48.72 -74.91 42.27
N THR A 138 -48.03 -74.50 43.17
CA THR A 138 -47.78 -75.35 44.35
C THR A 138 -49.09 -75.60 45.11
N LEU A 139 -49.88 -74.85 45.18
CA LEU A 139 -51.18 -75.04 45.86
C LEU A 139 -52.07 -76.00 45.08
N GLN A 140 -51.91 -76.27 43.89
CA GLN A 140 -52.70 -77.18 43.02
C GLN A 140 -52.20 -78.63 43.15
N ALA A 141 -51.00 -78.94 43.42
CA ALA A 141 -50.37 -80.28 43.54
C ALA A 141 -50.69 -80.91 44.90
N HIS A 142 -50.88 -80.13 45.79
CA HIS A 142 -51.26 -80.66 47.12
C HIS A 142 -52.70 -81.16 47.12
N LYS A 143 -53.40 -80.84 46.27
CA LYS A 143 -54.80 -81.32 46.14
C LYS A 143 -54.86 -82.70 45.49
N ARG A 144 -53.96 -83.37 44.83
CA ARG A 144 -54.00 -84.60 44.02
C ARG A 144 -53.44 -85.77 44.83
N GLU A 145 -52.84 -85.70 45.78
CA GLU A 145 -52.17 -86.78 46.54
C GLU A 145 -53.07 -87.27 47.68
N LEU A 146 -54.15 -86.93 47.89
CA LEU A 146 -55.00 -87.40 48.99
C LEU A 146 -56.06 -88.37 48.45
N LEU A 147 -55.94 -89.01 47.32
CA LEU A 147 -57.04 -89.91 46.91
C LEU A 147 -56.46 -91.27 46.52
N GLY A 148 -55.42 -92.32 47.21
CA GLY A 148 -55.31 -93.69 46.63
C GLY A 148 -54.56 -94.61 47.60
N LEU A 149 -55.19 -95.48 48.71
CA LEU A 149 -54.80 -96.91 48.78
C LEU A 149 -55.77 -97.66 49.70
N SER A 150 -55.66 -99.99 49.29
CA SER A 150 -55.33 -101.22 50.06
C SER A 150 -55.58 -102.44 49.18
N SER A 151 -54.90 -104.27 49.81
CA SER A 151 -54.26 -105.48 50.35
C SER A 151 -54.93 -106.73 49.78
N LEU A 152 -54.05 -108.52 50.14
CA LEU A 152 -53.46 -109.79 50.61
C LEU A 152 -54.37 -110.97 50.27
N GLY A 153 -53.75 -112.74 50.48
CA GLY A 153 -53.17 -114.05 50.82
C GLY A 153 -54.21 -115.15 50.66
N GLU A 154 -53.71 -117.24 50.92
CA GLU A 154 -53.12 -118.59 51.07
C GLU A 154 -54.22 -119.59 51.44
N ASN A 155 -53.82 -121.64 51.50
CA ASN A 155 -53.18 -122.96 51.70
C ASN A 155 -54.24 -124.01 52.00
N CYS A 156 -53.87 -125.97 52.12
CA CYS A 156 -53.23 -127.29 51.97
C CYS A 156 -54.02 -128.32 52.78
N VAL A 157 -53.55 -130.06 52.38
CA VAL A 157 -52.62 -131.16 52.02
C VAL A 157 -52.99 -132.39 52.84
N ALA A 158 -53.43 -133.95 53.02
CA ALA A 158 -53.40 -135.42 53.17
C ALA A 158 -52.48 -136.07 52.12
N GLY A 159 -51.27 -135.84 51.80
CA GLY A 159 -49.99 -135.74 51.08
C GLY A 159 -49.01 -136.80 51.62
N LEU A 160 -49.19 -137.96 52.08
CA LEU A 160 -47.85 -138.46 52.52
C LEU A 160 -47.75 -139.95 52.27
N LYS A 161 -48.46 -140.80 51.71
CA LYS A 161 -48.32 -142.23 51.39
C LYS A 161 -48.46 -142.45 49.88
N GLU A 162 -49.15 -141.43 48.99
CA GLU A 162 -48.70 -140.92 47.67
C GLU A 162 -47.18 -140.67 47.65
N ARG A 163 -46.53 -140.96 48.68
CA ARG A 163 -45.16 -140.42 48.71
C ARG A 163 -44.16 -141.53 48.39
N LEU A 164 -44.37 -142.75 48.48
CA LEU A 164 -43.32 -143.76 48.27
C LEU A 164 -43.42 -144.33 46.84
N TRP A 165 -44.51 -144.80 46.24
CA TRP A 165 -44.73 -144.98 44.79
C TRP A 165 -44.45 -143.69 44.01
N LYS A 166 -44.70 -142.43 44.63
CA LYS A 166 -44.15 -141.13 44.12
C LYS A 166 -42.63 -141.16 44.05
N LEU A 167 -42.05 -142.10 44.99
CA LEU A 167 -40.58 -141.96 45.06
C LEU A 167 -39.91 -142.79 43.95
N GLU A 168 -40.47 -144.06 43.59
CA GLU A 168 -39.89 -144.89 42.51
C GLU A 168 -40.31 -144.37 41.13
N SER A 169 -41.52 -143.95 40.82
CA SER A 169 -41.97 -143.14 39.66
C SER A 169 -41.27 -141.78 39.63
N SER A 170 -40.89 -141.35 40.83
CA SER A 170 -40.15 -140.08 40.97
C SER A 170 -38.68 -140.26 40.55
N ALA A 171 -38.15 -141.49 40.78
CA ALA A 171 -36.75 -141.73 40.39
C ALA A 171 -36.62 -141.84 38.85
N LEU A 172 -37.44 -142.62 38.14
CA LEU A 172 -37.45 -142.68 36.67
C LEU A 172 -37.81 -141.32 36.07
N GLU A 173 -38.73 -140.62 36.69
CA GLU A 173 -39.06 -139.22 36.33
C GLU A 173 -37.86 -138.30 36.57
N GLN A 174 -37.06 -138.70 37.60
CA GLN A 174 -35.84 -137.91 37.87
C GLN A 174 -34.77 -138.19 36.80
N GLN A 175 -34.80 -139.38 36.26
CA GLN A 175 -33.87 -139.71 35.16
C GLN A 175 -34.30 -139.04 33.86
N LYS A 176 -35.55 -139.02 33.52
CA LYS A 176 -36.05 -138.26 32.34
C LYS A 176 -35.82 -136.75 32.52
N ILE A 177 -35.97 -136.23 33.73
CA ILE A 177 -35.72 -134.80 34.02
C ILE A 177 -34.22 -134.52 33.91
N GLN A 178 -33.52 -135.55 34.37
CA GLN A 178 -32.05 -135.37 34.23
C GLN A 178 -31.61 -135.34 32.76
N ASN A 179 -32.19 -136.22 32.00
CA ASN A 179 -31.89 -136.21 30.54
C ASN A 179 -32.42 -134.93 29.88
N GLN A 180 -33.58 -134.43 30.21
CA GLN A 180 -34.12 -133.14 29.70
C GLN A 180 -33.25 -131.98 30.19
N GLN A 181 -32.77 -132.09 31.50
CA GLN A 181 -31.87 -131.03 32.04
C GLN A 181 -30.53 -131.06 31.29
N GLU A 182 -30.12 -132.27 30.94
CA GLU A 182 -28.87 -132.37 30.17
C GLU A 182 -29.05 -131.76 28.76
N ASN A 183 -30.18 -131.95 28.15
CA ASN A 183 -30.44 -131.34 26.83
C ASN A 183 -30.60 -129.81 26.95
N THR A 184 -31.28 -129.36 28.03
CA THR A 184 -31.44 -127.90 28.26
C THR A 184 -30.06 -127.28 28.53
N ILE A 185 -29.25 -127.97 29.22
CA ILE A 185 -27.90 -127.43 29.51
C ILE A 185 -27.07 -127.37 28.22
N LYS A 186 -27.18 -128.38 27.37
CA LYS A 186 -26.45 -128.33 26.08
C LYS A 186 -26.93 -127.16 25.22
N GLN A 187 -28.28 -126.92 25.21
CA GLN A 187 -28.80 -125.77 24.44
C GLN A 187 -28.30 -124.46 25.04
N LEU A 188 -28.25 -124.30 26.38
CA LEU A 188 -27.75 -123.07 27.02
C LEU A 188 -26.25 -122.90 26.77
N GLN A 189 -25.59 -124.05 26.75
CA GLN A 189 -24.14 -123.93 26.45
C GLN A 189 -23.92 -123.45 25.01
N GLN A 190 -24.75 -123.91 24.06
CA GLN A 190 -24.67 -123.40 22.67
C GLN A 190 -25.04 -121.91 22.61
N LEU A 191 -26.06 -121.49 23.37
CA LEU A 191 -26.44 -120.07 23.41
C LEU A 191 -25.33 -119.24 24.08
N ARG A 192 -24.75 -119.80 25.14
CA ARG A 192 -23.63 -119.08 25.77
C ARG A 192 -22.47 -118.88 24.78
N GLN A 193 -22.14 -119.97 24.07
CA GLN A 193 -21.07 -119.80 23.06
C GLN A 193 -21.44 -118.76 22.01
N ARG A 194 -22.70 -118.66 21.60
CA ARG A 194 -23.13 -117.62 20.63
C ARG A 194 -23.00 -116.22 21.24
N PHE A 195 -23.39 -116.08 22.53
CA PHE A 195 -23.28 -114.75 23.16
C PHE A 195 -21.81 -114.38 23.37
N GLU A 196 -21.03 -115.40 23.65
CA GLU A 196 -19.58 -115.10 23.79
C GLU A 196 -18.98 -114.59 22.48
N LEU A 197 -19.35 -115.28 21.44
CA LEU A 197 -18.84 -114.78 20.14
C LEU A 197 -19.40 -113.39 19.83
N GLU A 198 -20.70 -113.10 20.18
CA GLU A 198 -21.28 -111.76 19.93
C GLU A 198 -20.60 -110.70 20.82
N ILE A 199 -20.29 -111.04 22.01
CA ILE A 199 -19.60 -110.09 22.89
C ILE A 199 -18.20 -109.77 22.31
N GLU A 200 -17.55 -110.84 21.86
CA GLU A 200 -16.24 -110.59 21.24
C GLU A 200 -16.35 -109.74 19.97
N ARG A 201 -17.37 -110.04 19.20
CA ARG A 201 -17.58 -109.19 18.00
C ARG A 201 -17.87 -107.74 18.41
N MET A 202 -18.73 -107.49 19.44
CA MET A 202 -19.01 -106.12 19.90
C MET A 202 -17.73 -105.48 20.46
N LYS A 203 -16.89 -106.21 21.10
CA LYS A 203 -15.62 -105.67 21.61
C LYS A 203 -14.70 -105.21 20.47
N GLN A 204 -14.67 -106.07 19.43
CA GLN A 204 -13.83 -105.67 18.28
C GLN A 204 -14.41 -104.42 17.60
N MET A 205 -15.72 -104.40 17.49
CA MET A 205 -16.32 -103.21 16.85
C MET A 205 -16.05 -101.96 17.69
N HIS A 206 -16.18 -101.96 18.95
CA HIS A 206 -15.91 -100.78 19.79
C HIS A 206 -14.43 -100.39 19.73
N GLN A 207 -13.63 -101.42 19.77
CA GLN A 207 -12.19 -101.09 19.62
C GLN A 207 -11.91 -100.37 18.30
N LYS A 208 -12.48 -100.90 17.25
CA LYS A 208 -12.28 -100.20 15.95
C LYS A 208 -12.86 -98.77 16.00
N ASP A 209 -14.07 -98.55 16.58
CA ASP A 209 -14.65 -97.20 16.67
C ASP A 209 -13.75 -96.28 17.50
N ARG A 210 -13.21 -96.84 18.56
CA ARG A 210 -12.29 -96.02 19.38
C ARG A 210 -11.05 -95.62 18.59
N GLU A 211 -10.52 -96.58 17.86
CA GLU A 211 -9.33 -96.25 17.03
C GLU A 211 -9.68 -95.19 15.97
N ASP A 212 -10.85 -95.33 15.34
CA ASP A 212 -11.24 -94.32 14.33
C ASP A 212 -11.41 -92.95 14.99
N GLN A 213 -12.05 -92.99 16.18
CA GLN A 213 -12.22 -91.69 16.86
C GLN A 213 -10.86 -91.08 17.22
N GLU A 214 -9.92 -91.90 17.71
CA GLU A 214 -8.56 -91.39 18.01
C GLU A 214 -7.89 -90.83 16.76
N GLU A 215 -8.08 -91.45 15.61
CA GLU A 215 -7.49 -90.90 14.38
C GLU A 215 -8.14 -89.56 14.01
N GLU A 216 -9.48 -89.42 14.17
CA GLU A 216 -10.12 -88.12 13.86
C GLU A 216 -9.62 -87.03 14.81
N LEU A 217 -9.47 -87.44 16.06
CA LEU A 217 -8.96 -86.43 17.01
C LEU A 217 -7.53 -86.02 16.65
N GLU A 218 -6.75 -86.94 16.21
CA GLU A 218 -5.38 -86.58 15.79
C GLU A 218 -5.39 -85.66 14.56
N ASP A 219 -6.35 -85.86 13.63
CA ASP A 219 -6.44 -84.96 12.47
C ASP A 219 -6.84 -83.54 12.91
N VAL A 220 -7.82 -83.54 13.90
CA VAL A 220 -8.23 -82.20 14.36
C VAL A 220 -7.05 -81.54 15.10
N ARG A 221 -6.33 -82.24 15.92
CA ARG A 221 -5.15 -81.68 16.60
C ARG A 221 -4.12 -81.14 15.59
N GLN A 222 -3.85 -81.94 14.53
CA GLN A 222 -2.88 -81.47 13.52
C GLN A 222 -3.39 -80.22 12.79
N SER A 223 -4.68 -80.23 12.49
CA SER A 223 -5.24 -79.04 11.82
C SER A 223 -5.17 -77.82 12.74
N CYS A 224 -5.52 -78.00 14.05
CA CYS A 224 -5.40 -76.89 15.00
C CYS A 224 -3.93 -76.44 15.13
N GLN A 225 -3.02 -77.38 15.14
CA GLN A 225 -1.59 -77.03 15.19
C GLN A 225 -1.15 -76.24 13.95
N LYS A 226 -1.59 -76.66 12.81
CA LYS A 226 -1.23 -75.91 11.58
C LYS A 226 -1.82 -74.49 11.61
N ARG A 227 -3.05 -74.44 12.07
CA ARG A 227 -3.66 -73.10 12.17
C ARG A 227 -2.90 -72.23 13.19
N LEU A 228 -2.50 -72.73 14.26
CA LEU A 228 -1.71 -71.98 15.25
C LEU A 228 -0.36 -71.53 14.67
N ARG A 229 0.28 -72.41 13.93
CA ARG A 229 1.56 -72.00 13.32
C ARG A 229 1.36 -70.87 12.31
N GLN A 230 0.27 -70.94 11.59
CA GLN A 230 -0.01 -69.85 10.63
C GLN A 230 -0.23 -68.52 11.35
N LEU A 231 -1.02 -68.55 12.41
CA LEU A 231 -1.26 -67.30 13.14
C LEU A 231 0.04 -66.78 13.77
N GLU A 232 0.89 -67.72 14.23
CA GLU A 232 2.19 -67.29 14.78
C GLU A 232 3.06 -66.62 13.71
N MET A 233 3.05 -67.18 12.60
CA MET A 233 3.82 -66.54 11.51
C MET A 233 3.24 -65.17 11.16
N GLN A 234 1.89 -65.04 11.16
CA GLN A 234 1.29 -63.73 10.84
C GLN A 234 1.63 -62.70 11.93
N LEU A 235 1.61 -63.18 13.10
CA LEU A 235 1.94 -62.23 14.18
C LEU A 235 3.41 -61.78 14.07
N GLU A 236 4.30 -62.69 13.74
CA GLU A 236 5.71 -62.30 13.55
C GLU A 236 5.88 -61.33 12.38
N GLN A 237 5.14 -61.60 11.33
CA GLN A 237 5.23 -60.67 10.19
C GLN A 237 4.73 -59.28 10.58
N GLU A 238 3.64 -59.34 11.28
CA GLU A 238 3.11 -58.01 11.69
C GLU A 238 4.09 -57.31 12.64
N TYR A 239 4.69 -58.06 13.47
CA TYR A 239 5.69 -57.46 14.37
C TYR A 239 6.87 -56.87 13.58
N GLU A 240 7.34 -57.56 12.65
CA GLU A 240 8.44 -57.01 11.83
C GLU A 240 8.01 -55.76 11.07
N GLU A 241 6.81 -55.77 10.55
CA GLU A 241 6.33 -54.57 9.85
C GLU A 241 6.21 -53.38 10.82
N LYS A 242 5.72 -53.67 12.01
CA LYS A 242 5.63 -52.58 13.02
C LYS A 242 7.03 -52.02 13.32
N GLN A 243 8.00 -52.88 13.44
CA GLN A 243 9.38 -52.39 13.71
C GLN A 243 9.89 -51.51 12.55
N MET A 244 9.54 -51.89 11.37
CA MET A 244 10.01 -51.07 10.23
C MET A 244 9.35 -49.68 10.25
N VAL A 245 8.11 -49.69 10.56
CA VAL A 245 7.41 -48.39 10.58
C VAL A 245 7.95 -47.53 11.72
N LEU A 246 8.25 -48.11 12.81
CA LEU A 246 8.83 -47.33 13.92
C LEU A 246 10.18 -46.72 13.52
N HIS A 247 10.97 -47.50 12.85
CA HIS A 247 12.24 -46.93 12.40
C HIS A 247 12.02 -45.77 11.43
N GLU A 248 11.09 -45.93 10.52
CA GLU A 248 10.79 -44.82 9.59
C GLU A 248 10.26 -43.60 10.35
N LYS A 249 9.41 -43.89 11.32
CA LYS A 249 8.91 -42.77 12.11
C LYS A 249 10.07 -42.02 12.79
N GLN A 250 11.01 -42.70 13.37
CA GLN A 250 12.16 -42.04 14.03
C GLN A 250 13.00 -41.26 13.01
N ASP A 251 13.15 -41.79 11.82
CA ASP A 251 13.89 -41.06 10.77
C ASP A 251 13.17 -39.76 10.38
N LEU A 252 11.82 -39.95 10.26
CA LEU A 252 11.08 -38.73 9.87
C LEU A 252 11.11 -37.71 11.01
N GLU A 253 11.03 -38.19 12.22
CA GLU A 253 11.13 -37.24 13.36
C GLU A 253 12.50 -36.55 13.37
N GLY A 254 13.57 -37.32 13.07
CA GLY A 254 14.90 -36.68 12.94
C GLY A 254 14.93 -35.62 11.83
N LEU A 255 14.35 -35.93 10.71
CA LEU A 255 14.34 -34.96 9.61
C LEU A 255 13.54 -33.71 9.98
N ILE A 256 12.41 -33.98 10.64
CA ILE A 256 11.59 -32.81 11.04
C ILE A 256 12.40 -31.96 12.03
N GLY A 257 13.13 -32.58 12.93
CA GLY A 257 13.98 -31.81 13.84
C GLY A 257 15.02 -30.97 13.09
N THR A 258 15.67 -31.53 12.17
CA THR A 258 16.66 -30.75 11.39
C THR A 258 16.00 -29.61 10.62
N LEU A 259 14.86 -29.88 10.00
CA LEU A 259 14.16 -28.81 9.25
C LEU A 259 13.74 -27.70 10.21
N CYS A 260 13.32 -28.10 11.42
CA CYS A 260 12.94 -27.05 12.39
C CYS A 260 14.16 -26.21 12.77
N ASP A 261 15.30 -26.85 12.98
CA ASP A 261 16.52 -26.06 13.27
C ASP A 261 16.88 -25.14 12.10
N GLN A 262 16.71 -25.61 10.91
CA GLN A 262 17.03 -24.75 9.73
C GLN A 262 16.05 -23.58 9.63
N LEU A 263 14.83 -23.87 9.91
CA LEU A 263 13.86 -22.78 9.87
C LEU A 263 14.18 -21.73 10.95
N GLU A 264 14.52 -22.24 12.11
CA GLU A 264 14.90 -21.28 13.17
C GLU A 264 16.13 -20.46 12.77
N GLN A 265 17.11 -21.12 12.22
CA GLN A 265 18.31 -20.37 11.76
C GLN A 265 17.95 -19.37 10.66
N SER A 266 17.10 -19.78 9.69
CA SER A 266 16.72 -18.82 8.62
C SER A 266 15.93 -17.64 9.19
N GLU A 267 15.13 -17.95 10.20
CA GLU A 267 14.37 -16.84 10.83
C GLU A 267 15.32 -15.89 11.55
N ALA A 268 16.29 -16.47 12.25
CA ALA A 268 17.29 -15.59 12.91
C ALA A 268 18.04 -14.74 11.87
N LYS A 269 18.44 -15.36 10.77
CA LYS A 269 19.12 -14.58 9.71
C LYS A 269 18.19 -13.50 9.14
N CYS A 270 16.90 -13.84 8.98
CA CYS A 270 15.96 -12.84 8.46
C CYS A 270 15.81 -11.68 9.46
N GLU A 271 15.78 -12.00 10.74
CA GLU A 271 15.70 -10.92 11.74
C GLU A 271 16.94 -10.03 11.70
N ASP A 272 18.11 -10.62 11.65
CA ASP A 272 19.33 -9.80 11.52
C ASP A 272 19.31 -8.94 10.25
N ALA A 273 18.88 -9.52 9.14
CA ALA A 273 18.78 -8.73 7.89
C ALA A 273 17.78 -7.57 8.05
N LEU A 274 16.72 -7.87 8.77
CA LEU A 274 15.74 -6.79 8.98
C LEU A 274 16.34 -5.67 9.85
N LYS A 275 17.11 -6.01 10.86
CA LYS A 275 17.75 -4.97 11.69
C LYS A 275 18.74 -4.15 10.86
N THR A 276 19.51 -4.81 10.09
CA THR A 276 20.44 -4.07 9.22
C THR A 276 19.68 -3.17 8.23
N GLN A 277 18.59 -3.69 7.69
CA GLN A 277 17.81 -2.85 6.75
C GLN A 277 17.26 -1.61 7.48
N LYS A 278 16.80 -1.79 8.69
CA LYS A 278 16.29 -0.62 9.45
C LYS A 278 17.41 0.38 9.71
N ALA A 279 18.57 -0.12 10.07
CA ALA A 279 19.70 0.79 10.28
C ALA A 279 20.07 1.54 8.99
N LEU A 280 20.06 0.79 7.92
CA LEU A 280 20.41 1.47 6.65
C LEU A 280 19.32 2.47 6.25
N THR A 281 18.11 2.16 6.49
CA THR A 281 17.04 3.13 6.16
C THR A 281 17.18 4.38 7.05
N ALA A 282 17.45 4.20 8.28
CA ALA A 282 17.70 5.38 9.14
C ALA A 282 18.87 6.22 8.63
N ASP A 283 19.96 5.58 8.23
CA ASP A 283 21.10 6.33 7.67
C ASP A 283 20.70 7.08 6.38
N LEU A 284 19.90 6.44 5.55
CA LEU A 284 19.46 7.12 4.32
C LEU A 284 18.62 8.36 4.65
N GLU A 285 17.75 8.21 5.65
CA GLU A 285 16.94 9.37 6.04
C GLU A 285 17.82 10.50 6.57
N ASN A 286 18.83 10.15 7.33
CA ASN A 286 19.77 11.17 7.81
C ASN A 286 20.52 11.86 6.66
N MET A 287 21.01 11.04 5.75
CA MET A 287 21.69 11.64 4.58
C MET A 287 20.75 12.54 3.78
N HIS A 288 19.50 12.11 3.63
CA HIS A 288 18.53 12.98 2.93
C HIS A 288 18.36 14.31 3.66
N SER A 289 18.26 14.25 4.97
CA SER A 289 18.12 15.52 5.73
C SER A 289 19.36 16.40 5.55
N GLU A 290 20.54 15.78 5.59
CA GLU A 290 21.77 16.58 5.37
C GLU A 290 21.81 17.19 3.96
N LEU A 291 21.37 16.46 3.00
CA LEU A 291 21.35 17.00 1.63
C LEU A 291 20.37 18.18 1.54
N GLU A 292 19.23 18.05 2.16
CA GLU A 292 18.26 19.18 2.13
C GLU A 292 18.85 20.42 2.80
N ASN A 293 19.52 20.16 3.93
CA ASN A 293 20.16 21.32 4.57
C ASN A 293 21.24 21.95 3.68
N MET A 294 22.02 21.10 3.09
CA MET A 294 23.06 21.63 2.18
C MET A 294 22.42 22.38 1.00
N THR A 295 21.37 21.87 0.47
CA THR A 295 20.71 22.55 -0.66
C THR A 295 20.16 23.91 -0.20
N ARG A 296 19.62 23.97 0.98
CA ARG A 296 19.16 25.27 1.50
C ARG A 296 20.33 26.24 1.65
N SER A 297 21.40 25.75 2.29
CA SER A 297 22.60 26.61 2.41
C SER A 297 23.11 27.06 1.04
N LYS A 298 23.20 26.13 0.12
CA LYS A 298 23.62 26.52 -1.25
C LYS A 298 22.72 27.63 -1.82
N SER A 299 21.39 27.49 -1.73
CA SER A 299 20.48 28.53 -2.25
C SER A 299 20.76 29.89 -1.58
N LEU A 300 21.07 29.86 -0.28
CA LEU A 300 21.36 31.13 0.41
C LEU A 300 22.65 31.76 -0.13
N VAL A 301 23.59 30.90 -0.32
CA VAL A 301 24.86 31.44 -0.85
C VAL A 301 24.64 31.96 -2.28
N ASP A 302 23.88 31.26 -3.06
CA ASP A 302 23.60 31.74 -4.43
C ASP A 302 22.89 33.11 -4.40
N GLU A 303 21.98 33.21 -3.48
CA GLU A 303 21.29 34.51 -3.39
C GLU A 303 22.28 35.62 -2.99
N GLN A 304 23.11 35.26 -2.04
CA GLN A 304 24.13 36.26 -1.67
C GLN A 304 25.05 36.60 -2.84
N LEU A 305 25.41 35.64 -3.51
CA LEU A 305 26.26 35.89 -4.69
C LEU A 305 25.55 36.80 -5.71
N TYR A 306 24.29 36.50 -5.96
CA TYR A 306 23.57 37.36 -6.93
C TYR A 306 23.49 38.80 -6.41
N ARG A 307 23.30 38.93 -5.13
CA ARG A 307 23.27 40.28 -4.55
C ARG A 307 24.61 41.00 -4.75
N LEU A 308 25.62 40.29 -4.42
CA LEU A 308 26.94 40.92 -4.59
C LEU A 308 27.24 41.23 -6.05
N GLN A 309 26.83 40.41 -6.91
CA GLN A 309 27.03 40.70 -8.34
C GLN A 309 26.26 41.96 -8.76
N PHE A 310 25.12 42.07 -8.26
CA PHE A 310 24.35 43.27 -8.61
C PHE A 310 25.04 44.52 -8.04
N GLU A 311 25.49 44.40 -6.80
CA GLU A 311 26.22 45.55 -6.22
C GLU A 311 27.48 45.86 -7.03
N ARG A 312 28.22 44.81 -7.33
CA ARG A 312 29.41 45.03 -8.19
C ARG A 312 29.05 45.76 -9.49
N ALA A 313 28.03 45.34 -10.19
CA ALA A 313 27.62 46.00 -11.44
C ALA A 313 27.24 47.47 -11.20
N ASP A 314 26.60 47.73 -10.16
CA ASP A 314 26.21 49.12 -9.85
C ASP A 314 27.44 49.99 -9.59
N LEU A 315 28.34 49.40 -8.81
CA LEU A 315 29.56 50.19 -8.55
C LEU A 315 30.35 50.44 -9.85
N LEU A 316 30.40 49.47 -10.66
CA LEU A 316 31.09 49.68 -11.96
C LEU A 316 30.41 50.79 -12.77
N LYS A 317 29.11 50.80 -12.78
CA LYS A 317 28.41 51.90 -13.50
C LYS A 317 28.76 53.25 -12.89
N ARG A 318 28.86 53.25 -11.58
CA ARG A 318 29.24 54.52 -10.93
C ARG A 318 30.66 54.94 -11.33
N ILE A 319 31.49 54.01 -11.36
CA ILE A 319 32.86 54.35 -11.77
C ILE A 319 32.88 54.86 -13.22
N ASP A 320 32.12 54.24 -14.10
CA ASP A 320 32.06 54.73 -15.49
C ASP A 320 31.53 56.17 -15.55
N GLU A 321 30.51 56.41 -14.73
CA GLU A 321 29.97 57.79 -14.73
C GLU A 321 31.02 58.78 -14.23
N ASP A 322 31.63 58.36 -13.14
CA ASP A 322 32.70 59.25 -12.64
C ASP A 322 33.80 59.46 -13.70
N GLN A 323 34.21 58.43 -14.40
CA GLN A 323 35.20 58.59 -15.48
C GLN A 323 34.71 59.54 -16.58
N ASP A 324 33.42 59.49 -16.97
CA ASP A 324 32.87 60.42 -17.99
C ASP A 324 32.92 61.86 -17.48
N ASP A 325 32.58 62.00 -16.17
CA ASP A 325 32.65 63.37 -15.62
C ASP A 325 34.09 63.91 -15.67
N LEU A 326 34.98 63.08 -15.27
CA LEU A 326 36.37 63.52 -15.34
C LEU A 326 36.78 63.88 -16.77
N ASN A 327 36.40 63.07 -17.68
CA ASN A 327 36.73 63.39 -19.09
C ASN A 327 36.11 64.72 -19.52
N ASP A 328 34.86 64.96 -19.18
CA ASP A 328 34.22 66.25 -19.54
C ASP A 328 35.01 67.42 -18.91
N LEU A 329 35.40 67.17 -17.63
CA LEU A 329 36.18 68.24 -16.98
C LEU A 329 37.52 68.46 -17.70
N MET A 330 38.15 67.42 -18.00
CA MET A 330 39.42 67.55 -18.75
C MET A 330 39.20 68.29 -20.08
N GLN A 331 38.14 67.95 -20.77
CA GLN A 331 37.87 68.64 -22.04
C GLN A 331 37.62 70.14 -21.82
N LYS A 332 36.86 70.38 -20.73
CA LYS A 332 36.64 71.81 -20.43
C LYS A 332 37.97 72.51 -20.16
N HIS A 333 38.83 71.91 -19.39
CA HIS A 333 40.16 72.50 -19.14
C HIS A 333 40.93 72.72 -20.44
N LYS A 334 40.92 71.64 -21.30
CA LYS A 334 41.60 71.81 -22.61
C LYS A 334 41.04 73.00 -23.39
N ASP A 335 39.71 73.15 -23.35
CA ASP A 335 39.09 74.29 -24.07
C ASP A 335 39.51 75.61 -23.43
N LEU A 336 39.48 75.62 -22.06
CA LEU A 336 39.90 76.87 -21.40
C LEU A 336 41.35 77.21 -21.75
N ILE A 337 42.22 76.20 -21.76
CA ILE A 337 43.61 76.47 -22.17
C ILE A 337 43.64 77.04 -23.59
N ALA A 338 42.89 76.35 -24.52
CA ALA A 338 42.86 76.88 -25.90
C ALA A 338 42.35 78.33 -25.93
N GLN A 339 41.29 78.51 -25.09
CA GLN A 339 40.75 79.89 -25.05
C GLN A 339 41.81 80.86 -24.50
N SER A 340 42.44 80.57 -23.38
CA SER A 340 43.50 81.43 -22.85
C SER A 340 44.60 81.69 -23.90
N ALA A 341 45.03 80.66 -24.62
CA ALA A 341 46.03 80.87 -25.70
C ALA A 341 45.53 81.88 -26.73
N THR A 342 44.23 81.74 -27.10
CA THR A 342 43.68 82.73 -28.07
C THR A 342 43.69 84.14 -27.45
N ASP A 343 43.22 84.19 -26.18
CA ASP A 343 43.19 85.52 -25.53
C ASP A 343 44.60 86.12 -25.48
N ILE A 344 45.60 85.33 -25.07
CA ILE A 344 46.98 85.84 -25.07
C ILE A 344 47.35 86.37 -26.46
N GLY A 345 47.00 85.58 -27.54
CA GLY A 345 47.24 86.09 -28.91
C GLY A 345 46.57 87.45 -29.15
N GLN A 346 45.29 87.53 -28.70
CA GLN A 346 44.56 88.81 -28.91
C GLN A 346 45.26 89.96 -28.16
N ILE A 347 45.64 89.69 -26.91
CA ILE A 347 46.30 90.75 -26.13
C ILE A 347 47.60 91.18 -26.85
N GLN A 348 48.34 90.15 -27.34
CA GLN A 348 49.59 90.52 -28.05
C GLN A 348 49.29 91.38 -29.29
N GLU A 349 48.25 91.07 -30.05
CA GLU A 349 47.88 91.89 -31.22
C GLU A 349 47.50 93.31 -30.79
N LEU A 350 46.64 93.33 -29.69
CA LEU A 350 46.26 94.67 -29.21
C LEU A 350 47.50 95.44 -28.77
N GLN A 351 48.45 94.78 -28.05
CA GLN A 351 49.70 95.45 -27.68
C GLN A 351 50.44 95.99 -28.90
N LEU A 352 50.42 95.17 -29.95
CA LEU A 352 51.07 95.66 -31.18
C LEU A 352 50.34 96.87 -31.76
N GLN A 353 48.99 96.74 -31.77
CA GLN A 353 48.22 97.89 -32.28
C GLN A 353 48.48 99.13 -31.40
N LEU A 354 48.48 98.91 -30.12
CA LEU A 354 48.77 100.04 -29.22
C LEU A 354 50.13 100.67 -29.55
N GLU A 355 51.15 99.79 -29.69
CA GLU A 355 52.48 100.34 -30.06
C GLU A 355 52.40 101.12 -31.38
N GLU A 356 51.73 100.59 -32.37
CA GLU A 356 51.60 101.32 -33.64
C GLU A 356 50.86 102.65 -33.44
N ALA A 357 49.72 102.57 -32.70
CA ALA A 357 48.98 103.81 -32.43
C ALA A 357 49.89 104.82 -31.69
N LYS A 358 50.69 104.29 -30.67
CA LYS A 358 51.61 105.21 -29.97
C LYS A 358 52.57 105.88 -30.96
N LYS A 359 53.11 105.02 -31.87
CA LYS A 359 53.98 105.63 -32.90
C LYS A 359 53.24 106.71 -33.70
N GLU A 360 51.99 106.34 -34.12
CA GLU A 360 51.21 107.33 -34.88
C GLU A 360 50.94 108.58 -34.01
N LYS A 361 50.45 108.32 -32.69
CA LYS A 361 50.28 109.47 -31.77
C LYS A 361 51.54 110.35 -31.75
N HIS A 362 52.70 109.69 -31.50
CA HIS A 362 53.94 110.49 -31.52
C HIS A 362 54.07 111.29 -32.82
N LYS A 363 53.77 110.59 -33.93
CA LYS A 363 53.81 111.33 -35.22
C LYS A 363 52.83 112.51 -35.20
N LEU A 364 51.60 112.27 -34.79
CA LEU A 364 50.61 113.36 -34.78
C LEU A 364 51.03 114.43 -33.76
N GLN A 365 51.46 113.98 -32.51
CA GLN A 365 52.01 114.95 -31.54
C GLN A 365 53.04 115.88 -32.18
N GLU A 366 53.93 115.23 -32.93
CA GLU A 366 54.86 116.10 -33.67
C GLU A 366 54.12 117.07 -34.60
N GLN A 367 53.09 116.52 -35.26
CA GLN A 367 52.31 117.40 -36.17
C GLN A 367 51.53 118.45 -35.37
N LEU A 368 50.76 118.05 -34.28
CA LEU A 368 50.06 118.98 -33.39
C LEU A 368 51.01 120.07 -32.87
N GLN A 369 52.20 119.66 -32.27
CA GLN A 369 53.16 120.71 -31.88
C GLN A 369 53.35 121.74 -33.01
N VAL A 370 53.37 121.15 -34.18
CA VAL A 370 53.48 122.08 -35.32
C VAL A 370 52.20 122.92 -35.43
N ALA A 371 50.98 122.40 -35.39
CA ALA A 371 49.68 123.09 -35.52
C ALA A 371 49.44 123.99 -34.30
N GLN A 372 49.61 123.42 -32.95
CA GLN A 372 49.56 124.27 -31.73
C GLN A 372 50.43 125.53 -31.90
N MET A 373 51.63 125.23 -32.29
CA MET A 373 52.33 126.47 -32.67
C MET A 373 51.49 127.31 -33.65
N ARG A 374 50.65 126.68 -34.41
CA ARG A 374 49.77 127.39 -35.36
C ARG A 374 48.52 127.94 -34.67
N ILE A 375 47.77 127.22 -33.88
CA ILE A 375 46.57 127.60 -33.14
C ILE A 375 46.97 128.61 -32.05
N GLU A 376 47.98 128.28 -30.89
CA GLU A 376 48.48 129.45 -30.13
C GLU A 376 48.48 130.72 -30.99
N TYR A 377 48.60 130.31 -32.05
CA TYR A 377 48.31 131.44 -32.97
C TYR A 377 46.81 131.72 -33.05
N LEU A 378 45.94 130.94 -32.98
CA LEU A 378 44.50 131.09 -33.29
C LEU A 378 43.69 131.13 -31.98
N GLU A 379 43.72 130.49 -30.78
CA GLU A 379 43.15 130.48 -29.42
C GLU A 379 43.62 131.72 -28.64
N GLN A 380 44.30 132.46 -28.84
CA GLN A 380 43.83 133.85 -28.66
C GLN A 380 42.39 134.04 -29.13
N SER A 381 41.46 132.88 -29.16
CA SER A 381 40.08 133.21 -29.60
C SER A 381 39.16 132.03 -29.27
N THR A 382 38.52 131.78 -28.00
CA THR A 382 37.46 131.37 -27.06
C THR A 382 36.69 130.16 -27.60
N VAL A 383 35.80 129.38 -26.46
CA VAL A 383 35.05 128.77 -25.35
C VAL A 383 33.99 127.84 -25.95
N ASP A 384 32.83 126.88 -24.70
CA ASP A 384 31.78 127.17 -23.69
C ASP A 384 31.03 125.89 -23.33
N ARG A 385 30.33 125.68 -21.90
CA ARG A 385 29.79 125.05 -20.68
C ARG A 385 28.26 125.09 -20.72
N ALA A 386 27.36 125.18 -21.52
CA ALA A 386 25.88 125.13 -21.64
C ALA A 386 25.46 123.85 -22.36
N ILE A 387 26.22 123.13 -22.90
CA ILE A 387 25.92 121.87 -23.61
C ILE A 387 26.04 120.69 -22.64
N VAL A 388 26.61 120.99 -21.59
CA VAL A 388 26.85 119.89 -20.62
C VAL A 388 25.65 119.81 -19.66
N SER A 389 24.96 120.74 -19.43
CA SER A 389 23.83 120.72 -18.47
C SER A 389 22.56 120.14 -19.13
N ARG A 390 22.37 120.13 -20.32
CA ARG A 390 21.23 119.52 -21.04
C ARG A 390 21.42 118.01 -21.18
N GLN A 391 22.46 117.54 -21.19
CA GLN A 391 22.73 116.09 -21.31
C GLN A 391 22.59 115.41 -19.95
N GLU A 392 22.64 116.04 -18.87
CA GLU A 392 22.49 115.42 -17.52
C GLU A 392 21.01 115.23 -17.17
N ALA A 393 20.15 115.96 -17.67
CA ALA A 393 18.70 115.79 -17.39
C ALA A 393 18.10 114.63 -18.18
N VAL A 394 18.59 114.35 -19.28
CA VAL A 394 18.10 113.21 -20.10
C VAL A 394 18.59 111.88 -19.49
N ILE A 395 19.66 111.85 -18.82
CA ILE A 395 20.20 110.62 -18.21
C ILE A 395 19.38 110.25 -16.97
N CYS A 396 18.94 111.27 -16.31
CA CYS A 396 18.16 110.96 -15.08
C CYS A 396 16.78 110.39 -15.45
N ASP A 397 16.18 110.82 -16.49
CA ASP A 397 14.86 110.30 -16.92
C ASP A 397 14.98 108.86 -17.45
N LEU A 398 15.99 108.51 -18.10
CA LEU A 398 16.19 107.13 -18.60
C LEU A 398 16.50 106.17 -17.44
N GLU A 399 17.09 106.66 -16.38
CA GLU A 399 17.38 105.77 -15.23
C GLU A 399 16.09 105.39 -14.49
N ASN A 400 15.18 106.36 -14.46
CA ASN A 400 13.91 106.04 -13.77
C ASN A 400 13.06 105.05 -14.57
N LYS A 401 13.09 105.16 -15.87
CA LYS A 401 12.34 104.20 -16.72
C LYS A 401 12.96 102.79 -16.62
N THR A 402 14.22 102.66 -16.46
CA THR A 402 14.87 101.33 -16.36
C THR A 402 14.57 100.69 -15.00
N GLU A 403 14.45 101.57 -13.99
CA GLU A 403 14.17 101.00 -12.66
C GLU A 403 12.74 100.45 -12.61
N PHE A 404 11.85 101.08 -13.27
CA PHE A 404 10.47 100.56 -13.31
C PHE A 404 10.40 99.24 -14.08
N GLN A 405 11.10 99.17 -15.17
CA GLN A 405 11.08 97.90 -15.94
C GLN A 405 11.73 96.77 -15.14
N LYS A 406 12.67 97.00 -14.27
CA LYS A 406 13.34 95.96 -13.46
C LYS A 406 12.37 95.38 -12.43
N VAL A 407 11.57 96.27 -11.88
CA VAL A 407 10.61 95.76 -10.87
C VAL A 407 9.54 94.89 -11.56
N GLN A 408 9.10 95.24 -12.75
CA GLN A 408 8.12 94.41 -13.48
C GLN A 408 8.72 93.05 -13.87
N ILE A 409 9.92 93.06 -14.16
CA ILE A 409 10.56 91.78 -14.53
C ILE A 409 10.64 90.88 -13.30
N LYS A 410 10.87 91.45 -12.13
CA LYS A 410 10.96 90.60 -10.92
C LYS A 410 9.59 90.01 -10.57
N ARG A 411 8.57 90.75 -10.80
CA ARG A 411 7.20 90.21 -10.57
C ARG A 411 6.89 89.04 -11.51
N PHE A 412 7.24 89.15 -12.75
CA PHE A 412 6.99 88.04 -13.70
C PHE A 412 7.89 86.83 -13.35
N GLU A 413 9.03 87.07 -12.84
CA GLU A 413 9.91 85.93 -12.48
C GLU A 413 9.30 85.10 -11.35
N VAL A 414 8.73 85.86 -10.42
CA VAL A 414 8.12 85.10 -9.31
C VAL A 414 6.92 84.31 -9.82
N LEU A 415 6.14 84.90 -10.69
CA LEU A 415 5.00 84.16 -11.27
C LEU A 415 5.48 82.95 -12.07
N VAL A 416 6.56 83.08 -12.79
CA VAL A 416 7.06 81.93 -13.59
C VAL A 416 7.52 80.82 -12.64
N ILE A 417 8.15 81.16 -11.49
CA ILE A 417 8.63 80.11 -10.56
C ILE A 417 7.42 79.39 -9.95
N ARG A 418 6.40 80.13 -9.60
CA ARG A 418 5.19 79.47 -9.05
C ARG A 418 4.54 78.55 -10.08
N LEU A 419 4.45 79.03 -11.31
CA LEU A 419 3.85 78.16 -12.34
C LEU A 419 4.73 76.93 -12.60
N ARG A 420 6.00 77.07 -12.53
CA ARG A 420 6.89 75.91 -12.71
C ARG A 420 6.70 74.90 -11.57
N ASP A 421 6.57 75.51 -10.36
CA ASP A 421 6.37 74.59 -9.23
C ASP A 421 5.02 73.87 -9.34
N SER A 422 3.98 74.55 -9.77
CA SER A 422 2.68 73.90 -10.01
C SER A 422 2.77 72.84 -11.11
N LEU A 423 3.55 73.05 -12.14
CA LEU A 423 3.72 72.05 -13.21
C LEU A 423 4.46 70.82 -12.67
N ILE A 424 5.42 71.08 -11.85
CA ILE A 424 6.18 69.93 -11.30
C ILE A 424 5.26 69.11 -10.39
N LYS A 425 4.48 69.82 -9.59
CA LYS A 425 3.55 69.09 -8.71
C LYS A 425 2.54 68.28 -9.53
N MET A 426 1.94 68.88 -10.55
CA MET A 426 1.00 68.11 -11.40
C MET A 426 1.72 66.96 -12.11
N GLY A 427 3.00 67.16 -12.46
CA GLY A 427 3.79 66.06 -13.09
C GLY A 427 3.97 64.89 -12.11
N GLU A 428 4.25 65.17 -10.86
CA GLU A 428 4.42 64.09 -9.87
C GLU A 428 3.11 63.34 -9.65
N GLU A 429 2.00 64.08 -9.61
CA GLU A 429 0.69 63.40 -9.45
C GLU A 429 0.38 62.51 -10.66
N LEU A 430 0.77 63.00 -11.82
CA LEU A 430 0.55 62.17 -13.02
C LEU A 430 1.40 60.89 -12.97
N THR A 431 2.65 61.01 -12.58
CA THR A 431 3.51 59.81 -12.49
C THR A 431 2.97 58.86 -11.41
N GLN A 432 2.51 59.44 -10.31
CA GLN A 432 1.92 58.58 -9.26
C GLN A 432 0.65 57.88 -9.77
N ALA A 433 -0.19 58.59 -10.45
CA ALA A 433 -1.37 57.94 -11.05
C ALA A 433 -0.98 56.86 -12.07
N ALA A 434 0.06 57.09 -12.84
CA ALA A 434 0.51 56.06 -13.81
C ALA A 434 1.01 54.81 -13.07
N LYS A 435 1.73 55.04 -11.97
CA LYS A 435 2.21 53.86 -11.21
C LYS A 435 1.04 53.08 -10.61
N SER A 436 0.10 53.76 -10.01
CA SER A 436 -1.08 53.06 -9.45
C SER A 436 -1.87 52.34 -10.55
N GLU A 437 -1.97 52.92 -11.75
CA GLU A 437 -2.66 52.23 -12.87
C GLU A 437 -1.89 50.96 -13.29
N SER A 438 -0.59 51.06 -13.42
CA SER A 438 0.22 49.86 -13.79
C SER A 438 0.05 48.75 -12.75
N GLN A 439 0.02 49.08 -11.50
CA GLN A 439 -0.18 48.05 -10.44
C GLN A 439 -1.57 47.41 -10.57
N GLN A 440 -2.57 48.24 -10.81
CA GLN A 440 -3.92 47.66 -11.01
C GLN A 440 -3.97 46.76 -12.27
N ARG A 441 -3.27 47.13 -13.33
CA ARG A 441 -3.25 46.28 -14.56
C ARG A 441 -2.58 44.93 -14.27
N GLU A 442 -1.55 44.93 -13.50
CA GLU A 442 -0.87 43.65 -13.18
C GLU A 442 -1.77 42.78 -12.30
N SER A 443 -2.43 43.43 -11.30
CA SER A 443 -3.38 42.64 -10.49
C SER A 443 -4.52 42.07 -11.35
N SER A 444 -5.02 42.82 -12.28
CA SER A 444 -6.07 42.32 -13.18
C SER A 444 -5.55 41.17 -14.05
N GLU A 445 -4.34 41.29 -14.57
CA GLU A 445 -3.77 40.20 -15.41
C GLU A 445 -3.56 38.93 -14.57
N TYR A 446 -3.20 39.17 -13.38
CA TYR A 446 -3.02 38.00 -12.50
C TYR A 446 -4.35 37.26 -12.32
N TYR A 447 -5.38 37.97 -11.99
CA TYR A 447 -6.67 37.27 -11.77
C TYR A 447 -7.21 36.70 -13.10
N GLN A 448 -6.94 37.32 -14.15
CA GLN A 448 -7.35 36.74 -15.44
C GLN A 448 -6.61 35.42 -15.73
N ARG A 449 -5.33 35.40 -15.44
CA ARG A 449 -4.58 34.14 -15.66
C ARG A 449 -5.07 33.05 -14.70
N ARG A 450 -5.38 33.43 -13.55
CA ARG A 450 -5.89 32.44 -12.58
C ARG A 450 -7.25 31.90 -13.03
N LEU A 451 -8.00 32.76 -13.48
CA LEU A 451 -9.32 32.30 -13.99
C LEU A 451 -9.14 31.35 -15.19
N GLN A 452 -8.22 31.68 -16.09
CA GLN A 452 -8.02 30.78 -17.25
C GLN A 452 -7.47 29.42 -16.80
N GLU A 453 -6.62 29.44 -15.80
CA GLU A 453 -6.11 28.16 -15.27
C GLU A 453 -7.24 27.34 -14.64
N LEU A 454 -8.06 28.01 -13.89
CA LEU A 454 -9.20 27.27 -13.29
C LEU A 454 -10.15 26.75 -14.38
N LYS A 455 -10.38 27.55 -15.38
CA LYS A 455 -11.20 27.04 -16.51
C LYS A 455 -10.55 25.80 -17.14
N ALA A 456 -9.25 25.78 -17.30
CA ALA A 456 -8.59 24.60 -17.90
C ALA A 456 -8.70 23.39 -16.96
N ASP A 457 -8.56 23.65 -15.67
CA ASP A 457 -8.71 22.53 -14.71
C ASP A 457 -10.13 21.96 -14.76
N MET A 458 -11.09 22.83 -14.82
CA MET A 458 -12.47 22.33 -14.90
C MET A 458 -12.69 21.52 -16.18
N GLU A 459 -12.13 21.97 -17.28
CA GLU A 459 -12.29 21.18 -18.53
C GLU A 459 -11.60 19.82 -18.41
N GLU A 460 -10.47 19.77 -17.75
CA GLU A 460 -9.80 18.47 -17.56
C GLU A 460 -10.65 17.54 -16.69
N LEU A 461 -11.25 18.16 -15.70
CA LEU A 461 -12.11 17.31 -14.85
C LEU A 461 -13.32 16.80 -15.64
N VAL A 462 -13.88 17.65 -16.39
CA VAL A 462 -15.02 17.20 -17.23
C VAL A 462 -14.55 16.09 -18.18
N GLN A 463 -13.40 16.17 -18.69
CA GLN A 463 -12.91 15.09 -19.59
C GLN A 463 -12.67 13.80 -18.81
N ARG A 464 -12.13 13.96 -17.63
CA ARG A 464 -11.92 12.75 -16.82
C ARG A 464 -13.26 12.10 -16.45
N GLU A 465 -14.23 12.91 -16.12
CA GLU A 465 -15.58 12.36 -15.84
C GLU A 465 -16.17 11.68 -17.07
N ALA A 466 -16.01 12.27 -18.22
CA ALA A 466 -16.53 11.61 -19.45
C ALA A 466 -15.84 10.28 -19.70
N GLU A 467 -14.52 10.21 -19.47
CA GLU A 467 -13.78 8.94 -19.68
C GLU A 467 -14.23 7.89 -18.66
N ALA A 468 -14.40 8.36 -17.45
CA ALA A 468 -14.91 7.41 -16.43
C ALA A 468 -16.32 6.92 -16.80
N SER A 469 -17.15 7.82 -17.26
CA SER A 469 -18.49 7.40 -17.70
C SER A 469 -18.42 6.41 -18.87
N ARG A 470 -17.47 6.64 -19.77
CA ARG A 470 -17.34 5.67 -20.88
C ARG A 470 -16.89 4.30 -20.35
N ARG A 471 -15.96 4.32 -19.43
CA ARG A 471 -15.49 3.03 -18.86
C ARG A 471 -16.62 2.33 -18.12
N CYS A 472 -17.35 3.06 -17.40
CA CYS A 472 -18.49 2.46 -16.70
C CYS A 472 -19.48 1.82 -17.69
N MET A 473 -19.74 2.57 -18.76
CA MET A 473 -20.66 1.98 -19.77
C MET A 473 -20.07 0.68 -20.34
N GLU A 474 -18.78 0.60 -20.57
CA GLU A 474 -18.17 -0.63 -21.12
C GLU A 474 -18.27 -1.79 -20.12
N LEU A 475 -18.07 -1.44 -18.91
CA LEU A 475 -18.14 -2.52 -17.91
C LEU A 475 -19.59 -2.99 -17.75
N GLU A 476 -20.48 -2.03 -17.76
CA GLU A 476 -21.90 -2.44 -17.74
C GLU A 476 -22.24 -3.37 -18.91
N LYS A 477 -21.73 -3.06 -20.07
CA LYS A 477 -21.99 -3.97 -21.21
C LYS A 477 -21.36 -5.35 -20.96
N TYR A 478 -20.14 -5.39 -20.32
CA TYR A 478 -19.50 -6.69 -20.03
C TYR A 478 -20.34 -7.49 -19.03
N VAL A 479 -20.88 -6.77 -18.16
CA VAL A 479 -21.69 -7.49 -17.15
C VAL A 479 -22.96 -8.04 -17.83
N GLU A 480 -23.55 -7.20 -18.65
CA GLU A 480 -24.73 -7.71 -19.39
C GLU A 480 -24.37 -8.94 -20.22
N GLU A 481 -23.23 -8.93 -20.85
CA GLU A 481 -22.84 -10.10 -21.67
C GLU A 481 -22.63 -11.33 -20.78
N LEU A 482 -21.93 -11.15 -19.68
CA LEU A 482 -21.69 -12.30 -18.77
C LEU A 482 -23.02 -12.82 -18.21
N ALA A 483 -23.89 -11.86 -17.86
CA ALA A 483 -25.22 -12.30 -17.39
C ALA A 483 -25.94 -13.14 -18.46
N ALA A 484 -25.84 -12.70 -19.74
CA ALA A 484 -26.46 -13.51 -20.81
C ALA A 484 -25.83 -14.91 -20.88
N VAL A 485 -24.49 -15.00 -20.74
CA VAL A 485 -23.81 -16.31 -20.78
C VAL A 485 -24.28 -17.17 -19.59
N ARG A 486 -24.28 -16.51 -18.49
CA ARG A 486 -24.77 -17.26 -17.32
C ARG A 486 -26.17 -17.84 -17.56
N GLN A 487 -27.08 -17.01 -18.05
CA GLN A 487 -28.44 -17.51 -18.32
C GLN A 487 -28.42 -18.70 -19.30
N THR A 488 -27.61 -18.59 -20.33
CA THR A 488 -27.53 -19.71 -21.29
C THR A 488 -26.99 -20.97 -20.61
N LEU A 489 -25.96 -20.83 -19.83
CA LEU A 489 -25.39 -22.02 -19.16
C LEU A 489 -26.41 -22.59 -18.16
N GLN A 490 -27.13 -21.72 -17.47
CA GLN A 490 -28.20 -22.18 -16.58
C GLN A 490 -29.26 -23.00 -17.34
N THR A 491 -29.65 -22.49 -18.47
CA THR A 491 -30.62 -23.28 -19.27
C THR A 491 -30.00 -24.61 -19.69
N ASP A 492 -28.74 -24.63 -20.11
CA ASP A 492 -28.09 -25.88 -20.54
C ASP A 492 -28.01 -26.88 -19.36
N LEU A 493 -27.67 -26.31 -18.24
CA LEU A 493 -27.60 -27.20 -17.07
C LEU A 493 -28.97 -27.81 -16.78
N GLU A 494 -30.00 -26.96 -16.78
CA GLU A 494 -31.36 -27.50 -16.56
C GLU A 494 -31.71 -28.58 -17.57
N THR A 495 -31.35 -28.28 -18.85
CA THR A 495 -31.65 -29.31 -19.88
C THR A 495 -30.85 -30.59 -19.59
N SER A 496 -29.54 -30.55 -19.25
CA SER A 496 -28.71 -31.74 -18.94
C SER A 496 -29.29 -32.51 -17.74
N ILE A 497 -29.69 -31.73 -16.67
CA ILE A 497 -30.33 -32.38 -15.50
C ILE A 497 -31.58 -33.14 -15.95
N ARG A 498 -32.41 -32.52 -16.77
CA ARG A 498 -33.61 -33.22 -17.29
C ARG A 498 -33.22 -34.46 -18.10
N ARG A 499 -32.19 -34.41 -18.89
CA ARG A 499 -31.73 -35.58 -19.66
C ARG A 499 -31.26 -36.69 -18.72
N ILE A 500 -30.47 -36.30 -17.71
CA ILE A 500 -29.99 -37.31 -16.75
C ILE A 500 -31.21 -37.96 -16.06
N ALA A 501 -32.11 -37.11 -15.65
CA ALA A 501 -33.33 -37.67 -15.02
C ALA A 501 -34.04 -38.65 -15.97
N ASP A 502 -34.21 -38.25 -17.22
CA ASP A 502 -34.85 -39.17 -18.19
C ASP A 502 -34.05 -40.46 -18.36
N LEU A 503 -32.73 -40.39 -18.44
CA LEU A 503 -31.89 -41.60 -18.59
C LEU A 503 -31.98 -42.47 -17.32
N GLN A 504 -31.93 -41.81 -16.10
CA GLN A 504 -32.12 -42.58 -14.84
C GLN A 504 -33.48 -43.27 -14.84
N ALA A 505 -34.57 -42.61 -15.34
CA ALA A 505 -35.89 -43.25 -15.47
C ALA A 505 -35.85 -44.41 -16.47
N ALA A 506 -35.18 -44.25 -17.58
CA ALA A 506 -35.02 -45.35 -18.56
C ALA A 506 -34.20 -46.50 -17.96
N LEU A 507 -33.13 -46.22 -17.16
CA LEU A 507 -32.31 -47.27 -16.53
C LEU A 507 -33.12 -47.97 -15.43
N GLU A 508 -33.98 -47.37 -14.69
CA GLU A 508 -34.86 -48.01 -13.68
C GLU A 508 -35.95 -48.85 -14.36
N GLU A 509 -36.37 -48.50 -15.57
CA GLU A 509 -37.35 -49.30 -16.36
C GLU A 509 -36.66 -50.50 -17.01
N VAL A 510 -35.31 -50.50 -17.29
CA VAL A 510 -34.50 -51.63 -17.81
C VAL A 510 -34.02 -52.47 -16.61
N ALA A 511 -33.96 -51.96 -15.36
CA ALA A 511 -33.61 -52.69 -14.12
C ALA A 511 -34.85 -53.32 -13.50
N SER A 512 -36.08 -53.14 -14.00
CA SER A 512 -37.29 -53.82 -13.52
C SER A 512 -37.71 -54.91 -14.51
N SER A 513 -36.81 -55.32 -15.53
CA SER A 513 -37.14 -56.50 -16.37
C SER A 513 -35.98 -57.49 -16.33
N ASP A 514 -35.36 -57.78 -15.18
CA ASP A 514 -34.66 -59.08 -15.05
C ASP A 514 -34.06 -59.19 -13.65
N SER A 515 -34.85 -59.77 -12.68
CA SER A 515 -34.34 -60.92 -11.90
C SER A 515 -34.49 -60.63 -10.40
N ASP A 516 -35.65 -61.18 -9.83
CA ASP A 516 -35.93 -61.90 -8.58
C ASP A 516 -34.67 -62.60 -8.04
N THR A 517 -34.13 -62.17 -6.82
CA THR A 517 -34.03 -62.91 -5.54
C THR A 517 -32.85 -62.37 -4.74
N GLU A 518 -33.18 -61.72 -3.53
CA GLU A 518 -33.05 -62.25 -2.15
C GLU A 518 -32.33 -61.22 -1.27
N SER A 519 -33.00 -60.61 -0.37
CA SER A 519 -33.30 -60.23 1.03
C SER A 519 -32.14 -60.57 1.97
N VAL A 520 -31.64 -59.53 2.82
CA VAL A 520 -31.82 -59.51 4.29
C VAL A 520 -31.04 -58.31 4.85
N GLN A 521 -31.71 -57.38 5.60
CA GLN A 521 -32.19 -57.00 6.95
C GLN A 521 -31.31 -55.88 7.51
N THR A 522 -31.94 -54.65 7.84
CA THR A 522 -32.29 -54.17 9.19
C THR A 522 -32.36 -52.64 9.18
N ALA A 523 -33.65 -52.10 9.44
CA ALA A 523 -34.17 -51.53 10.70
C ALA A 523 -34.63 -50.09 10.46
N VAL A 524 -35.97 -49.91 10.36
CA VAL A 524 -36.99 -49.46 11.33
C VAL A 524 -37.52 -48.09 10.89
N ASP A 525 -38.85 -48.05 10.41
CA ASP A 525 -40.20 -47.81 10.98
C ASP A 525 -40.62 -46.35 10.76
N CYS A 526 -41.52 -46.08 9.93
CA CYS A 526 -42.78 -45.42 9.54
C CYS A 526 -43.56 -44.96 10.77
N SER A 527 -43.98 -43.64 10.89
CA SER A 527 -45.17 -42.81 10.66
C SER A 527 -45.77 -42.37 12.01
N SER A 528 -45.84 -41.00 12.12
CA SER A 528 -47.12 -40.27 12.32
C SER A 528 -46.86 -39.03 13.18
N GLY A 529 -46.99 -37.83 12.53
CA GLY A 529 -48.16 -36.93 12.77
C GLY A 529 -47.73 -35.69 13.57
N ARG A 530 -47.70 -34.55 12.81
CA ARG A 530 -48.62 -33.41 13.00
C ARG A 530 -47.88 -32.24 13.67
N LYS A 531 -47.81 -31.13 12.89
CA LYS A 531 -48.49 -29.81 12.92
C LYS A 531 -47.54 -28.74 13.44
N GLU A 532 -47.30 -27.72 12.55
CA GLU A 532 -47.78 -26.33 12.74
C GLU A 532 -46.64 -25.35 12.45
N THR A 533 -46.83 -24.63 11.31
CA THR A 533 -47.19 -23.19 11.25
C THR A 533 -46.45 -22.55 10.06
N ASP A 534 -47.21 -22.28 9.00
CA ASP A 534 -47.94 -21.18 8.34
C ASP A 534 -46.96 -20.10 7.85
N ASN A 535 -47.08 -19.94 6.58
CA ASN A 535 -47.78 -18.73 6.07
C ASN A 535 -47.24 -18.37 4.68
N ILE A 536 -47.97 -18.68 3.54
CA ILE A 536 -48.95 -18.15 2.57
C ILE A 536 -48.27 -17.10 1.69
N SER A 537 -48.27 -17.30 0.35
CA SER A 537 -49.07 -17.01 -0.86
C SER A 537 -48.75 -15.61 -1.39
N LEU A 538 -48.53 -15.43 -2.74
CA LEU A 538 -49.35 -14.94 -3.88
C LEU A 538 -49.27 -13.41 -3.96
N LEU A 539 -48.82 -12.86 -5.09
CA LEU A 539 -49.39 -11.98 -6.13
C LEU A 539 -49.26 -10.52 -5.71
N SER A 540 -48.52 -9.68 -6.52
CA SER A 540 -49.20 -8.48 -7.09
C SER A 540 -48.31 -7.25 -6.85
N SER A 541 -47.81 -6.66 -7.96
CA SER A 541 -48.17 -5.34 -8.51
C SER A 541 -47.56 -4.21 -7.67
N GLN A 542 -46.43 -3.65 -8.07
CA GLN A 542 -45.91 -2.28 -8.18
C GLN A 542 -46.53 -1.36 -7.12
N PRO A 543 -45.86 -0.06 -6.69
CA PRO A 543 -45.04 1.14 -6.95
C PRO A 543 -44.72 1.90 -5.65
N GLU A 544 -43.40 2.18 -5.43
CA GLU A 544 -42.94 3.54 -5.05
C GLU A 544 -42.27 3.48 -3.67
N GLY A 545 -40.94 3.70 -3.64
CA GLY A 545 -40.42 4.90 -2.91
C GLY A 545 -39.08 4.55 -2.24
N SER A 546 -37.99 4.87 -2.92
CA SER A 546 -37.10 5.83 -2.20
C SER A 546 -35.75 5.91 -2.92
N LEU A 547 -35.82 6.53 -4.17
CA LEU A 547 -34.85 7.58 -4.57
C LEU A 547 -34.16 8.19 -3.35
N GLN A 548 -33.26 7.43 -2.66
CA GLN A 548 -32.23 8.26 -1.97
C GLN A 548 -31.00 7.42 -1.70
N SER A 549 -30.30 7.02 -2.73
CA SER A 549 -28.93 6.80 -2.17
C SER A 549 -27.90 6.83 -3.30
N TRP A 550 -28.00 7.95 -4.08
CA TRP A 550 -26.70 8.16 -4.75
C TRP A 550 -26.46 9.66 -4.91
N LEU A 551 -26.59 10.41 -3.82
CA LEU A 551 -25.88 11.72 -3.88
C LEU A 551 -25.11 11.92 -2.57
N SER A 552 -24.07 11.16 -2.30
CA SER A 552 -23.19 11.88 -1.33
C SER A 552 -21.80 12.06 -1.94
N CYS A 553 -21.65 13.00 -2.91
CA CYS A 553 -20.32 13.63 -2.99
C CYS A 553 -20.40 15.10 -2.59
N THR A 554 -20.61 15.41 -1.29
CA THR A 554 -20.23 16.77 -0.79
C THR A 554 -18.71 16.85 -0.59
N LEU A 555 -17.94 17.25 -1.60
CA LEU A 555 -16.78 18.15 -1.77
C LEU A 555 -16.64 19.10 -0.57
N SER A 556 -16.10 18.66 0.60
CA SER A 556 -15.44 19.49 1.64
C SER A 556 -14.15 20.12 1.10
N LEU A 557 -14.21 21.23 0.36
CA LEU A 557 -13.17 22.25 0.09
C LEU A 557 -12.87 23.03 1.37
N ALA A 558 -12.12 22.51 2.31
CA ALA A 558 -11.27 23.16 3.32
C ALA A 558 -10.38 24.25 2.71
N THR A 559 -10.86 25.50 2.43
CA THR A 559 -10.16 26.81 2.32
C THR A 559 -9.37 27.08 3.60
N ASP A 560 -8.15 26.63 3.73
CA ASP A 560 -6.98 27.12 4.48
C ASP A 560 -6.56 28.52 4.00
N THR A 561 -7.15 29.63 4.52
CA THR A 561 -6.54 30.98 4.58
C THR A 561 -6.06 31.25 6.01
N MET A 562 -4.87 30.82 6.46
CA MET A 562 -3.87 31.42 7.38
C MET A 562 -3.53 32.86 6.98
N ARG A 563 -3.96 33.90 7.83
CA ARG A 563 -3.11 34.68 8.77
C ARG A 563 -2.68 36.00 8.12
N THR A 564 -3.40 37.11 8.47
CA THR A 564 -2.66 38.39 8.62
C THR A 564 -3.05 39.05 9.94
N PRO A 565 -2.11 39.77 10.53
CA PRO A 565 -1.42 40.30 11.71
C PRO A 565 -2.11 41.55 12.26
N SER A 566 -2.36 41.60 13.58
CA SER A 566 -2.01 42.32 14.83
C SER A 566 -1.94 43.83 14.60
N ARG A 567 -2.98 44.56 14.90
CA ARG A 567 -3.39 45.85 15.50
C ARG A 567 -2.63 46.13 16.79
N GLN A 568 -1.44 46.87 16.67
CA GLN A 568 -0.94 47.75 17.76
C GLN A 568 -0.20 48.94 17.14
N SER A 569 -0.80 50.22 17.12
CA SER A 569 -0.25 51.36 17.89
C SER A 569 -0.65 52.67 17.22
N ALA A 570 -1.76 53.26 17.63
CA ALA A 570 -2.22 54.66 17.87
C ALA A 570 -1.40 55.30 19.00
N SER A 571 -0.22 55.86 18.77
CA SER A 571 0.40 57.00 19.49
C SER A 571 -0.09 58.34 18.93
N SER A 572 -1.13 58.92 19.55
CA SER A 572 -1.57 60.25 20.00
C SER A 572 -0.51 60.91 20.89
N SER A 573 0.34 61.83 20.39
CA SER A 573 0.79 62.97 21.22
C SER A 573 0.81 64.25 20.37
N HIS A 574 -0.22 65.10 20.49
CA HIS A 574 -0.41 66.52 20.83
C HIS A 574 0.69 67.03 21.77
N ILE A 575 1.67 67.83 21.26
CA ILE A 575 2.22 69.00 22.00
C ILE A 575 2.39 70.17 21.02
N LEU A 576 1.47 71.16 21.02
CA LEU A 576 1.45 72.64 21.06
C LEU A 576 2.32 73.17 22.21
N SER A 577 3.41 73.96 21.93
CA SER A 577 3.67 75.39 22.25
C SER A 577 5.17 75.58 22.52
N SER A 578 5.85 76.38 21.59
CA SER A 578 6.75 77.55 21.56
C SER A 578 8.02 77.19 20.76
#